data_AF-A0A7T9UHG3-F1
#
_entry.id   AF-A0A7T9UHG3-F1
#
_cell.length_a   1.000
_cell.length_b   1.000
_cell.length_c   1.000
_cell.angle_alpha   90.00
_cell.angle_beta   90.00
_cell.angle_gamma   90.00
#
_symmetry.space_group_name_H-M   'P 1'
#
loop_
_entity.id
_entity.type
_entity.pdbx_description
1 polymer ?
#
loop_
_entity_poly.entity_id
_entity_poly.type
_entity_poly.pdbx_seq_one_letter_code
_entity_poly.pdbx_strand_id
1 'polypeptide(L)'
;MKRYLLALFLSLGLTACNDDHKDQQNTIAESPELAPNLPVGTYIISTVTNEDLPQVGKYYLGQDGNKLLVLNDEQDRAQIVMSYDAKSKTWQSNQKDKNLVIKLDHYEKIVDEKLDINQLIGLYNLSFSNGTTIPIEVKANGQMIAKDPNCTFNGVITASQLANTAIYALTDNKCDLLKNNTQGYIVVDGDLEPTSFRMLSSKLESQDVWAFLN
;
A
#
# COMPACT_ATOMS: atom_id res chain seq x y z
N MET A 1 -66.30 -51.49 -11.72
CA MET A 1 -65.76 -52.52 -12.64
C MET A 1 -64.42 -51.99 -13.18
N LYS A 2 -63.26 -52.60 -12.82
CA LYS A 2 -62.29 -53.25 -13.74
C LYS A 2 -62.12 -52.52 -15.10
N ARG A 3 -60.96 -52.14 -15.64
CA ARG A 3 -59.56 -52.61 -15.62
C ARG A 3 -58.68 -51.55 -16.36
N TYR A 4 -57.47 -51.24 -15.84
CA TYR A 4 -56.14 -51.46 -16.44
C TYR A 4 -55.90 -51.15 -17.93
N LEU A 5 -54.99 -50.20 -18.20
CA LEU A 5 -54.09 -50.11 -19.38
C LEU A 5 -53.12 -48.94 -19.09
N LEU A 6 -51.81 -48.95 -19.36
CA LEU A 6 -50.81 -49.95 -19.72
C LEU A 6 -49.47 -49.20 -19.56
N ALA A 7 -48.49 -49.79 -18.90
CA ALA A 7 -47.13 -49.25 -18.87
C ALA A 7 -46.41 -49.54 -20.20
N LEU A 8 -45.61 -48.60 -20.68
CA LEU A 8 -44.59 -48.85 -21.69
C LEU A 8 -43.30 -48.15 -21.27
N PHE A 9 -42.37 -48.98 -20.78
CA PHE A 9 -40.96 -48.69 -20.61
C PHE A 9 -40.31 -48.48 -21.97
N LEU A 10 -39.46 -47.46 -22.11
CA LEU A 10 -38.31 -47.51 -22.99
C LEU A 10 -37.08 -46.95 -22.28
N SER A 11 -36.25 -47.87 -21.80
CA SER A 11 -34.88 -47.65 -21.38
C SER A 11 -33.97 -47.74 -22.62
N LEU A 12 -33.20 -46.69 -22.89
CA LEU A 12 -32.01 -46.75 -23.72
C LEU A 12 -30.83 -46.32 -22.85
N GLY A 13 -30.04 -47.32 -22.46
CA GLY A 13 -28.73 -47.10 -21.87
C GLY A 13 -27.70 -46.81 -22.95
N LEU A 14 -26.89 -45.80 -22.71
CA LEU A 14 -25.56 -45.64 -23.31
C LEU A 14 -24.57 -45.58 -22.15
N THR A 15 -23.75 -46.63 -22.06
CA THR A 15 -22.54 -46.67 -21.26
C THR A 15 -21.38 -46.20 -22.12
N ALA A 16 -20.61 -45.21 -21.69
CA ALA A 16 -19.19 -45.08 -22.02
C ALA A 16 -18.51 -44.14 -21.01
N CYS A 17 -17.47 -44.66 -20.36
CA CYS A 17 -16.61 -44.01 -19.40
C CYS A 17 -15.82 -42.85 -20.03
N ASN A 18 -15.55 -41.80 -19.25
CA ASN A 18 -14.17 -41.40 -19.04
C ASN A 18 -14.00 -40.78 -17.66
N ASP A 19 -13.09 -41.38 -16.91
CA ASP A 19 -12.52 -40.89 -15.68
C ASP A 19 -11.75 -39.60 -15.97
N ASP A 20 -11.94 -38.57 -15.16
CA ASP A 20 -10.95 -37.52 -14.95
C ASP A 20 -11.32 -36.78 -13.67
N HIS A 21 -10.83 -37.31 -12.55
CA HIS A 21 -10.44 -36.48 -11.43
C HIS A 21 -9.51 -35.38 -11.95
N LYS A 22 -10.03 -34.15 -12.04
CA LYS A 22 -9.19 -32.95 -12.08
C LYS A 22 -9.65 -32.02 -10.98
N ASP A 23 -8.95 -32.17 -9.87
CA ASP A 23 -8.26 -31.10 -9.20
C ASP A 23 -9.00 -29.78 -9.12
N GLN A 24 -9.41 -29.48 -7.88
CA GLN A 24 -9.28 -28.18 -7.25
C GLN A 24 -8.65 -27.13 -8.17
N GLN A 25 -9.50 -26.47 -8.95
CA GLN A 25 -9.12 -25.17 -9.46
C GLN A 25 -9.16 -24.25 -8.25
N ASN A 26 -8.00 -24.16 -7.58
CA ASN A 26 -7.62 -23.04 -6.75
C ASN A 26 -8.03 -21.79 -7.52
N THR A 27 -9.17 -21.21 -7.16
CA THR A 27 -9.52 -19.86 -7.55
C THR A 27 -8.38 -19.00 -7.06
N ILE A 28 -7.54 -18.58 -8.00
CA ILE A 28 -6.47 -17.62 -7.78
C ILE A 28 -7.14 -16.46 -7.05
N ALA A 29 -6.71 -16.20 -5.82
CA ALA A 29 -7.25 -15.13 -5.00
C ALA A 29 -7.31 -13.86 -5.86
N GLU A 30 -8.53 -13.33 -6.05
CA GLU A 30 -8.75 -12.08 -6.76
C GLU A 30 -7.89 -11.02 -6.09
N SER A 31 -6.89 -10.57 -6.85
CA SER A 31 -6.04 -9.45 -6.47
C SER A 31 -6.96 -8.23 -6.31
N PRO A 32 -6.81 -7.41 -5.27
CA PRO A 32 -7.64 -6.21 -5.13
C PRO A 32 -7.51 -5.36 -6.41
N GLU A 33 -8.64 -5.10 -7.07
CA GLU A 33 -8.71 -4.25 -8.25
C GLU A 33 -8.52 -2.80 -7.80
N LEU A 34 -7.26 -2.35 -7.86
CA LEU A 34 -6.87 -0.99 -7.55
C LEU A 34 -6.48 -0.24 -8.82
N ALA A 35 -7.20 0.86 -9.02
CA ALA A 35 -6.94 1.97 -9.93
C ALA A 35 -7.13 1.70 -11.45
N PRO A 36 -7.59 2.72 -12.20
CA PRO A 36 -7.62 2.69 -13.66
C PRO A 36 -6.20 2.49 -14.23
N ASN A 37 -6.11 2.07 -15.49
CA ASN A 37 -4.84 1.99 -16.21
C ASN A 37 -4.28 3.40 -16.49
N LEU A 38 -3.69 4.02 -15.48
CA LEU A 38 -3.06 5.34 -15.56
C LEU A 38 -1.66 5.23 -16.17
N PRO A 39 -1.21 6.25 -16.92
CA PRO A 39 0.20 6.39 -17.27
C PRO A 39 1.10 6.49 -16.04
N VAL A 40 2.41 6.28 -16.24
CA VAL A 40 3.43 6.52 -15.22
C VAL A 40 3.35 7.97 -14.70
N GLY A 41 3.44 8.11 -13.38
CA GLY A 41 3.49 9.39 -12.69
C GLY A 41 2.81 9.39 -11.34
N THR A 42 2.69 10.59 -10.79
CA THR A 42 2.07 10.88 -9.49
C THR A 42 0.74 11.60 -9.71
N TYR A 43 -0.26 11.21 -8.93
CA TYR A 43 -1.63 11.68 -9.08
C TYR A 43 -2.21 12.04 -7.72
N ILE A 44 -2.93 13.16 -7.66
CA ILE A 44 -3.93 13.37 -6.61
C ILE A 44 -5.17 12.56 -7.01
N ILE A 45 -5.77 11.87 -6.04
CA ILE A 45 -6.91 10.99 -6.28
C ILE A 45 -8.01 11.23 -5.24
N SER A 46 -9.26 10.94 -5.62
CA SER A 46 -10.38 10.80 -4.70
C SER A 46 -11.08 9.45 -4.92
N THR A 47 -11.68 8.90 -3.87
CA THR A 47 -12.42 7.64 -3.93
C THR A 47 -13.93 7.84 -4.05
N VAL A 48 -14.61 6.85 -4.63
CA VAL A 48 -16.06 6.73 -4.53
C VAL A 48 -16.38 6.17 -3.16
N THR A 49 -17.00 6.97 -2.30
CA THR A 49 -17.55 6.51 -1.01
C THR A 49 -19.08 6.62 -1.03
N ASN A 50 -19.74 5.72 -0.30
CA ASN A 50 -21.16 5.89 0.06
C ASN A 50 -21.32 6.79 1.30
N GLU A 51 -20.22 7.41 1.75
CA GLU A 51 -20.16 8.32 2.90
C GLU A 51 -20.25 9.77 2.42
N ASP A 52 -20.55 10.71 3.32
CA ASP A 52 -20.82 12.11 2.97
C ASP A 52 -19.62 12.83 2.34
N LEU A 53 -18.39 12.32 2.52
CA LEU A 53 -17.18 12.88 1.93
C LEU A 53 -16.31 11.77 1.29
N PRO A 54 -15.75 12.01 0.09
CA PRO A 54 -14.80 11.09 -0.54
C PRO A 54 -13.46 11.12 0.20
N GLN A 55 -12.79 9.97 0.31
CA GLN A 55 -11.40 9.97 0.80
C GLN A 55 -10.47 10.46 -0.31
N VAL A 56 -9.52 11.29 0.06
CA VAL A 56 -8.53 11.87 -0.85
C VAL A 56 -7.14 11.36 -0.55
N GLY A 57 -6.26 11.41 -1.53
CA GLY A 57 -4.86 11.10 -1.31
C GLY A 57 -4.07 11.08 -2.59
N LYS A 58 -3.05 10.22 -2.64
CA LYS A 58 -2.09 10.17 -3.75
C LYS A 58 -1.90 8.76 -4.28
N TYR A 59 -1.72 8.68 -5.59
CA TYR A 59 -1.36 7.46 -6.30
C TYR A 59 -0.07 7.68 -7.10
N TYR A 60 0.84 6.73 -6.97
CA TYR A 60 2.15 6.74 -7.62
C TYR A 60 2.27 5.49 -8.47
N LEU A 61 2.68 5.66 -9.73
CA LEU A 61 3.02 4.57 -10.63
C LEU A 61 4.40 4.80 -11.22
N GLY A 62 5.32 3.88 -10.94
CA GLY A 62 6.70 3.91 -11.41
C GLY A 62 6.87 3.28 -12.79
N GLN A 63 8.00 3.58 -13.44
CA GLN A 63 8.37 2.98 -14.72
C GLN A 63 8.64 1.47 -14.62
N ASP A 64 9.02 1.00 -13.42
CA ASP A 64 9.21 -0.41 -13.11
C ASP A 64 7.89 -1.15 -12.82
N GLY A 65 6.76 -0.45 -12.90
CA GLY A 65 5.42 -0.97 -12.66
C GLY A 65 5.04 -1.04 -11.18
N ASN A 66 5.93 -0.69 -10.26
CA ASN A 66 5.59 -0.60 -8.84
C ASN A 66 4.57 0.51 -8.61
N LYS A 67 3.73 0.34 -7.60
CA LYS A 67 2.69 1.31 -7.25
C LYS A 67 2.66 1.59 -5.77
N LEU A 68 2.27 2.80 -5.42
CA LEU A 68 1.93 3.21 -4.07
C LEU A 68 0.58 3.95 -4.13
N LEU A 69 -0.34 3.59 -3.25
CA LEU A 69 -1.59 4.30 -3.02
C LEU A 69 -1.64 4.71 -1.56
N VAL A 70 -1.95 5.97 -1.33
CA VAL A 70 -2.06 6.59 -0.01
C VAL A 70 -3.40 7.29 0.03
N LEU A 71 -4.28 6.91 0.94
CA LEU A 71 -5.50 7.66 1.24
C LEU A 71 -5.39 8.22 2.65
N ASN A 72 -5.70 9.50 2.77
CA ASN A 72 -5.61 10.23 4.02
C ASN A 72 -6.95 10.18 4.79
N ASP A 73 -6.86 10.33 6.11
CA ASP A 73 -8.00 10.67 6.95
C ASP A 73 -8.29 12.18 6.95
N GLU A 74 -9.25 12.60 7.77
CA GLU A 74 -9.65 14.00 7.94
C GLU A 74 -8.56 14.90 8.57
N GLN A 75 -7.47 14.32 9.08
CA GLN A 75 -6.32 15.04 9.63
C GLN A 75 -5.12 15.00 8.67
N ASP A 76 -5.35 14.66 7.40
CA ASP A 76 -4.35 14.49 6.35
C ASP A 76 -3.29 13.40 6.64
N ARG A 77 -3.52 12.55 7.66
CA ARG A 77 -2.65 11.42 7.97
C ARG A 77 -3.00 10.25 7.06
N ALA A 78 -1.98 9.56 6.56
CA ALA A 78 -2.18 8.36 5.76
C ALA A 78 -2.88 7.28 6.59
N GLN A 79 -4.13 7.00 6.25
CA GLN A 79 -4.95 5.97 6.89
C GLN A 79 -4.80 4.64 6.16
N ILE A 80 -4.90 4.66 4.82
CA ILE A 80 -4.77 3.48 3.96
C ILE A 80 -3.50 3.64 3.13
N VAL A 81 -2.57 2.70 3.28
CA VAL A 81 -1.35 2.63 2.49
C VAL A 81 -1.28 1.27 1.82
N MET A 82 -1.29 1.28 0.49
CA MET A 82 -1.18 0.08 -0.33
C MET A 82 0.03 0.17 -1.24
N SER A 83 0.80 -0.90 -1.34
CA SER A 83 1.92 -0.98 -2.27
C SER A 83 1.79 -2.19 -3.18
N TYR A 84 2.15 -2.02 -4.45
CA TYR A 84 2.21 -3.09 -5.43
C TYR A 84 3.67 -3.33 -5.81
N ASP A 85 4.13 -4.57 -5.62
CA ASP A 85 5.41 -5.01 -6.15
C ASP A 85 5.18 -5.68 -7.51
N ALA A 86 5.68 -5.05 -8.58
CA ALA A 86 5.54 -5.54 -9.94
C ALA A 86 6.29 -6.86 -10.20
N LYS A 87 7.33 -7.15 -9.41
CA LYS A 87 8.10 -8.38 -9.56
C LYS A 87 7.32 -9.59 -9.05
N SER A 88 6.82 -9.51 -7.81
CA SER A 88 5.98 -10.57 -7.23
C SER A 88 4.53 -10.52 -7.72
N LYS A 89 4.11 -9.40 -8.33
CA LYS A 89 2.73 -9.12 -8.74
C LYS A 89 1.75 -9.13 -7.57
N THR A 90 2.19 -8.68 -6.40
CA THR A 90 1.38 -8.70 -5.18
C THR A 90 1.08 -7.31 -4.66
N TRP A 91 -0.15 -7.11 -4.20
CA TRP A 91 -0.53 -5.97 -3.37
C TRP A 91 -0.30 -6.27 -1.90
N GLN A 92 0.14 -5.26 -1.17
CA GLN A 92 0.19 -5.23 0.28
C GLN A 92 -0.60 -4.04 0.78
N SER A 93 -1.22 -4.18 1.95
CA SER A 93 -2.03 -3.14 2.58
C SER A 93 -1.74 -3.08 4.07
N ASN A 94 -1.72 -1.87 4.63
CA ASN A 94 -1.73 -1.69 6.07
C ASN A 94 -3.10 -2.04 6.71
N GLN A 95 -4.12 -2.32 5.90
CA GLN A 95 -5.45 -2.72 6.34
C GLN A 95 -5.55 -4.22 6.58
N LYS A 96 -6.37 -4.60 7.57
CA LYS A 96 -6.66 -6.02 7.88
C LYS A 96 -7.55 -6.67 6.83
N ASP A 97 -8.42 -5.88 6.20
CA ASP A 97 -9.31 -6.36 5.15
C ASP A 97 -8.52 -6.64 3.88
N LYS A 98 -8.46 -7.92 3.51
CA LYS A 98 -7.78 -8.39 2.29
C LYS A 98 -8.60 -8.19 1.02
N ASN A 99 -9.90 -7.89 1.17
CA ASN A 99 -10.83 -7.68 0.07
C ASN A 99 -11.14 -6.19 -0.14
N LEU A 100 -10.30 -5.29 0.39
CA LEU A 100 -10.45 -3.86 0.22
C LEU A 100 -10.43 -3.50 -1.28
N VAL A 101 -11.53 -2.94 -1.77
CA VAL A 101 -11.66 -2.44 -3.14
C VAL A 101 -11.65 -0.93 -3.10
N ILE A 102 -10.72 -0.31 -3.85
CA ILE A 102 -10.65 1.15 -3.98
C ILE A 102 -11.09 1.53 -5.39
N LYS A 103 -12.19 2.25 -5.47
CA LYS A 103 -12.71 2.83 -6.71
C LYS A 103 -12.37 4.31 -6.73
N LEU A 104 -11.67 4.76 -7.77
CA LEU A 104 -11.37 6.18 -7.95
C LEU A 104 -12.58 6.89 -8.57
N ASP A 105 -12.90 8.06 -8.03
CA ASP A 105 -13.90 8.97 -8.61
C ASP A 105 -13.20 10.01 -9.50
N HIS A 106 -12.16 10.65 -8.96
CA HIS A 106 -11.35 11.62 -9.67
C HIS A 106 -9.86 11.30 -9.58
N TYR A 107 -9.10 11.72 -10.59
CA TYR A 107 -7.65 11.71 -10.56
C TYR A 107 -7.09 12.87 -11.39
N GLU A 108 -6.04 13.50 -10.86
CA GLU A 108 -5.31 14.58 -11.53
C GLU A 108 -3.81 14.32 -11.44
N LYS A 109 -3.11 14.36 -12.57
CA LYS A 109 -1.66 14.19 -12.59
C LYS A 109 -0.98 15.43 -12.02
N ILE A 110 -0.06 15.24 -11.09
CA ILE A 110 0.80 16.31 -10.56
C ILE A 110 2.23 16.18 -11.09
N VAL A 111 3.07 17.16 -10.75
CA VAL A 111 4.47 17.20 -11.19
C VAL A 111 5.23 16.02 -10.58
N ASP A 112 5.89 15.26 -11.45
CA ASP A 112 6.79 14.19 -11.05
C ASP A 112 8.16 14.79 -10.72
N GLU A 113 8.60 14.67 -9.47
CA GLU A 113 9.93 15.11 -9.05
C GLU A 113 10.79 13.92 -8.62
N LYS A 114 11.99 13.80 -9.19
CA LYS A 114 12.93 12.78 -8.72
C LYS A 114 13.54 13.24 -7.40
N LEU A 115 13.25 12.51 -6.33
CA LEU A 115 13.82 12.79 -5.01
C LEU A 115 15.32 12.46 -5.00
N ASP A 116 16.15 13.47 -4.74
CA ASP A 116 17.57 13.27 -4.43
C ASP A 116 17.69 12.99 -2.93
N ILE A 117 18.29 11.85 -2.56
CA ILE A 117 18.48 11.45 -1.16
C ILE A 117 19.27 12.50 -0.38
N ASN A 118 20.17 13.25 -1.04
CA ASN A 118 20.91 14.32 -0.38
C ASN A 118 20.01 15.48 0.10
N GLN A 119 18.81 15.64 -0.47
CA GLN A 119 17.85 16.64 0.00
C GLN A 119 17.24 16.25 1.35
N LEU A 120 17.34 14.98 1.75
CA LEU A 120 16.84 14.47 3.02
C LEU A 120 17.86 14.58 4.15
N ILE A 121 19.06 15.14 3.91
CA ILE A 121 20.09 15.28 4.96
C ILE A 121 19.60 16.29 6.00
N GLY A 122 19.60 15.88 7.28
CA GLY A 122 19.19 16.76 8.35
C GLY A 122 18.97 16.06 9.68
N LEU A 123 18.62 16.88 10.67
CA LEU A 123 18.11 16.44 11.96
C LEU A 123 16.60 16.62 11.95
N TYR A 124 15.86 15.56 12.30
CA TYR A 124 14.41 15.57 12.27
C TYR A 124 13.81 15.05 13.56
N ASN A 125 12.58 15.45 13.84
CA ASN A 125 11.71 14.81 14.82
C ASN A 125 10.65 14.00 14.09
N LEU A 126 10.70 12.67 14.24
CA LEU A 126 9.65 11.77 13.77
C LEU A 126 8.43 11.88 14.71
N SER A 127 7.32 12.38 14.22
CA SER A 127 6.08 12.64 14.94
C SER A 127 4.99 11.62 14.59
N PHE A 128 4.42 11.04 15.63
CA PHE A 128 3.36 10.03 15.58
C PHE A 128 2.00 10.66 15.90
N SER A 129 0.91 10.01 15.49
CA SER A 129 -0.45 10.48 15.76
C SER A 129 -0.78 10.60 17.24
N ASN A 130 -0.12 9.82 18.10
CA ASN A 130 -0.26 9.89 19.55
C ASN A 130 0.53 11.06 20.21
N GLY A 131 1.18 11.92 19.40
CA GLY A 131 1.97 13.06 19.86
C GLY A 131 3.39 12.71 20.31
N THR A 132 3.78 11.42 20.32
CA THR A 132 5.17 11.03 20.61
C THR A 132 6.09 11.51 19.50
N THR A 133 7.33 11.84 19.86
CA THR A 133 8.37 12.22 18.90
C THR A 133 9.65 11.43 19.11
N ILE A 134 10.34 11.07 18.03
CA ILE A 134 11.65 10.41 18.07
C ILE A 134 12.65 11.26 17.26
N PRO A 135 13.71 11.81 17.88
CA PRO A 135 14.73 12.53 17.14
C PRO A 135 15.57 11.56 16.29
N ILE A 136 15.86 11.94 15.06
CA ILE A 136 16.69 11.18 14.12
C ILE A 136 17.69 12.10 13.39
N GLU A 137 18.73 11.48 12.83
CA GLU A 137 19.63 12.10 11.85
C GLU A 137 19.57 11.32 10.55
N VAL A 138 19.44 12.03 9.42
CA VAL A 138 19.64 11.48 8.08
C VAL A 138 20.94 12.04 7.49
N LYS A 139 21.81 11.16 7.01
CA LYS A 139 23.13 11.50 6.45
C LYS A 139 23.15 11.42 4.93
N ALA A 140 24.23 11.95 4.32
CA ALA A 140 24.40 12.06 2.86
C ALA A 140 24.36 10.74 2.07
N ASN A 141 24.54 9.60 2.74
CA ASN A 141 24.41 8.27 2.12
C ASN A 141 23.02 7.64 2.34
N GLY A 142 22.03 8.42 2.79
CA GLY A 142 20.72 7.93 3.17
C GLY A 142 20.69 7.16 4.48
N GLN A 143 21.78 7.15 5.27
CA GLN A 143 21.77 6.51 6.58
C GLN A 143 20.86 7.31 7.53
N MET A 144 19.88 6.62 8.11
CA MET A 144 18.99 7.13 9.14
C MET A 144 19.42 6.57 10.51
N ILE A 145 19.57 7.41 11.51
CA ILE A 145 20.03 7.02 12.84
C ILE A 145 19.12 7.62 13.90
N ALA A 146 18.57 6.78 14.76
CA ALA A 146 17.82 7.24 15.93
C ALA A 146 18.75 7.93 16.95
N LYS A 147 18.28 9.04 17.51
CA LYS A 147 18.99 9.80 18.55
C LYS A 147 18.34 9.66 19.94
N ASP A 148 17.38 8.75 20.07
CA ASP A 148 16.71 8.44 21.33
C ASP A 148 17.34 7.19 21.98
N PRO A 149 17.82 7.26 23.24
CA PRO A 149 18.38 6.09 23.92
C PRO A 149 17.33 4.98 24.20
N ASN A 150 16.05 5.32 24.28
CA ASN A 150 14.94 4.39 24.54
C ASN A 150 14.32 3.82 23.25
N CYS A 151 14.66 4.40 22.09
CA CYS A 151 14.19 3.98 20.78
C CYS A 151 15.37 3.98 19.81
N THR A 152 16.01 2.81 19.66
CA THR A 152 17.19 2.67 18.81
C THR A 152 16.89 1.89 17.54
N PHE A 153 17.40 2.37 16.42
CA PHE A 153 17.40 1.69 15.13
C PHE A 153 18.47 2.31 14.22
N ASN A 154 18.89 1.54 13.21
CA ASN A 154 19.56 2.06 12.04
C ASN A 154 18.59 2.00 10.86
N GLY A 155 18.80 2.84 9.85
CA GLY A 155 18.03 2.77 8.62
C GLY A 155 18.84 3.17 7.41
N VAL A 156 18.38 2.77 6.25
CA VAL A 156 18.93 3.15 4.95
C VAL A 156 17.78 3.63 4.07
N ILE A 157 18.00 4.79 3.45
CA ILE A 157 17.14 5.38 2.43
C ILE A 157 17.80 5.16 1.08
N THR A 158 17.05 4.64 0.12
CA THR A 158 17.51 4.40 -1.26
C THR A 158 16.53 5.00 -2.27
N ALA A 159 16.99 5.21 -3.50
CA ALA A 159 16.18 5.81 -4.54
C ALA A 159 15.00 4.89 -4.91
N SER A 160 13.83 5.51 -5.13
CA SER A 160 12.63 4.86 -5.67
C SER A 160 12.49 5.13 -7.17
N GLN A 161 11.77 4.28 -7.88
CA GLN A 161 11.30 4.54 -9.25
C GLN A 161 9.95 5.27 -9.28
N LEU A 162 9.30 5.42 -8.12
CA LEU A 162 8.13 6.29 -7.93
C LEU A 162 8.63 7.72 -7.71
N ALA A 163 8.09 8.67 -8.47
CA ALA A 163 8.39 10.10 -8.27
C ALA A 163 7.97 10.56 -6.87
N ASN A 164 8.64 11.60 -6.36
CA ASN A 164 8.43 12.23 -5.05
C ASN A 164 8.64 11.30 -3.85
N THR A 165 9.24 10.12 -4.07
CA THR A 165 9.49 9.14 -3.01
C THR A 165 10.91 8.60 -2.99
N ALA A 166 11.28 8.03 -1.85
CA ALA A 166 12.41 7.14 -1.68
C ALA A 166 11.93 5.86 -0.97
N ILE A 167 12.75 4.82 -0.98
CA ILE A 167 12.51 3.60 -0.21
C ILE A 167 13.30 3.70 1.08
N TYR A 168 12.74 3.27 2.20
CA TYR A 168 13.49 3.13 3.45
C TYR A 168 13.39 1.71 4.00
N ALA A 169 14.43 1.29 4.70
CA ALA A 169 14.45 0.07 5.50
C ALA A 169 15.19 0.32 6.81
N LEU A 170 14.59 -0.12 7.92
CA LEU A 170 15.15 -0.06 9.26
C LEU A 170 15.74 -1.43 9.63
N THR A 171 16.88 -1.42 10.29
CA THR A 171 17.55 -2.58 10.87
C THR A 171 17.82 -2.35 12.35
N ASP A 172 18.00 -3.44 13.10
CA ASP A 172 18.24 -3.39 14.54
C ASP A 172 17.18 -2.58 15.31
N ASN A 173 15.93 -2.58 14.82
CA ASN A 173 14.87 -1.78 15.40
C ASN A 173 14.45 -2.30 16.77
N LYS A 174 14.79 -1.56 17.82
CA LYS A 174 14.34 -1.75 19.20
C LYS A 174 13.32 -0.70 19.62
N CYS A 175 12.69 -0.05 18.63
CA CYS A 175 11.67 0.95 18.85
C CYS A 175 10.27 0.39 18.58
N ASP A 176 9.51 0.15 19.65
CA ASP A 176 8.17 -0.44 19.55
C ASP A 176 7.20 0.40 18.72
N LEU A 177 7.35 1.73 18.73
CA LEU A 177 6.55 2.64 17.92
C LEU A 177 6.73 2.41 16.41
N LEU A 178 7.88 1.89 15.99
CA LEU A 178 8.22 1.63 14.59
C LEU A 178 8.15 0.13 14.22
N LYS A 179 7.64 -0.74 15.09
CA LYS A 179 7.61 -2.20 14.83
C LYS A 179 6.87 -2.59 13.55
N ASN A 180 5.88 -1.79 13.15
CA ASN A 180 5.12 -1.96 11.90
C ASN A 180 5.56 -1.00 10.79
N ASN A 181 6.56 -0.17 11.03
CA ASN A 181 7.11 0.80 10.09
C ASN A 181 8.57 0.49 9.76
N THR A 182 8.98 -0.77 9.78
CA THR A 182 10.40 -1.16 9.56
C THR A 182 10.85 -1.04 8.12
N GLN A 183 9.95 -0.93 7.16
CA GLN A 183 10.28 -0.72 5.75
C GLN A 183 9.11 -0.06 5.02
N GLY A 184 9.39 0.65 3.95
CA GLY A 184 8.36 1.27 3.13
C GLY A 184 8.90 2.43 2.31
N TYR A 185 8.13 3.50 2.22
CA TYR A 185 8.41 4.66 1.40
C TYR A 185 8.59 5.91 2.26
N ILE A 186 9.60 6.70 1.93
CA ILE A 186 9.65 8.12 2.27
C ILE A 186 8.91 8.87 1.19
N VAL A 187 7.99 9.76 1.56
CA VAL A 187 7.22 10.58 0.64
C VAL A 187 7.42 12.05 0.98
N VAL A 188 7.76 12.87 -0.01
CA VAL A 188 7.85 14.32 0.13
C VAL A 188 6.59 14.95 -0.46
N ASP A 189 5.73 15.42 0.43
CA ASP A 189 4.41 15.98 0.13
C ASP A 189 4.44 17.50 0.31
N GLY A 190 4.57 18.28 -0.77
CA GLY A 190 4.66 19.75 -0.70
C GLY A 190 3.37 20.45 -0.24
N ASP A 191 2.25 19.73 -0.21
CA ASP A 191 0.95 20.15 0.32
C ASP A 191 0.81 19.93 1.83
N LEU A 192 1.77 19.26 2.48
CA LEU A 192 1.74 18.94 3.92
C LEU A 192 2.80 19.70 4.74
N GLU A 193 3.21 20.89 4.27
CA GLU A 193 4.05 21.79 5.05
C GLU A 193 3.45 22.01 6.47
N PRO A 194 4.28 22.05 7.53
CA PRO A 194 5.74 22.11 7.54
C PRO A 194 6.44 20.74 7.59
N THR A 195 5.73 19.66 7.30
CA THR A 195 6.33 18.31 7.26
C THR A 195 7.36 18.23 6.15
N SER A 196 8.59 17.82 6.46
CA SER A 196 9.65 17.69 5.45
C SER A 196 9.46 16.43 4.60
N PHE A 197 9.08 15.33 5.25
CA PHE A 197 8.69 14.09 4.58
C PHE A 197 7.87 13.22 5.53
N ARG A 198 7.20 12.20 4.99
CA ARG A 198 6.51 11.17 5.78
C ARG A 198 7.12 9.80 5.52
N MET A 199 7.11 8.93 6.52
CA MET A 199 7.46 7.52 6.39
C MET A 199 6.18 6.69 6.39
N LEU A 200 5.93 6.03 5.28
CA LEU A 200 4.73 5.23 5.04
C LEU A 200 5.12 3.75 4.88
N SER A 201 4.31 2.86 5.44
CA SER A 201 4.46 1.41 5.23
C SER A 201 3.12 0.81 4.84
N SER A 202 3.14 -0.23 4.01
CA SER A 202 1.97 -1.05 3.70
C SER A 202 1.90 -2.31 4.58
N LYS A 203 2.66 -2.35 5.68
CA LYS A 203 2.58 -3.43 6.67
C LYS A 203 1.34 -3.24 7.53
N LEU A 204 0.66 -4.33 7.84
CA LEU A 204 -0.53 -4.32 8.70
C LEU A 204 -0.28 -3.51 9.98
N GLU A 205 -1.22 -2.60 10.30
CA GLU A 205 -1.16 -1.72 11.49
C GLU A 205 0.07 -0.79 11.54
N SER A 206 0.66 -0.46 10.39
CA SER A 206 1.63 0.63 10.31
C SER A 206 0.95 1.99 10.51
N GLN A 207 1.73 2.96 10.97
CA GLN A 207 1.27 4.32 11.22
C GLN A 207 1.84 5.29 10.17
N ASP A 208 1.20 6.45 9.98
CA ASP A 208 1.82 7.56 9.26
C ASP A 208 2.77 8.33 10.20
N VAL A 209 4.06 8.33 9.87
CA VAL A 209 5.10 8.97 10.68
C VAL A 209 5.65 10.19 9.95
N TRP A 210 5.43 11.37 10.51
CA TRP A 210 5.82 12.63 9.90
C TRP A 210 7.20 13.05 10.39
N ALA A 211 8.08 13.50 9.51
CA ALA A 211 9.38 14.03 9.87
C ALA A 211 9.36 15.56 9.75
N PHE A 212 9.56 16.22 10.88
CA PHE A 212 9.72 17.67 10.93
C PHE A 212 11.19 18.02 11.11
N LEU A 213 11.69 18.98 10.33
CA LEU A 213 13.04 19.49 10.52
C LEU A 213 13.17 20.08 11.94
N ASN A 214 14.25 19.72 12.64
CA ASN A 214 14.56 20.20 13.98
C ASN A 214 15.38 21.50 13.95
#